data_AF-A0A9D8M9X5-F1
#
_entry.id   AF-A0A9D8M9X5-F1
#
_cell.length_a   1.000
_cell.length_b   1.000
_cell.length_c   1.000
_cell.angle_alpha   90.00
_cell.angle_beta   90.00
_cell.angle_gamma   90.00
#
_symmetry.space_group_name_H-M   'P 1'
#
loop_
_entity.id
_entity.type
_entity.pdbx_description
1 polymer ?
#
loop_
_entity_poly.entity_id
_entity_poly.type
_entity_poly.pdbx_seq_one_letter_code
_entity_poly.pdbx_strand_id
1 'polypeptide(L)'
;MLKNNAFILFITIALICIPLIFNGNAEYGGADGEAEELITELNESYKPWFSSIWEPPSGEIESLLFVLQGAAGAGFIGYFIGYMRGRNRGGNAEIPK
;
A
#
# COMPACT_ATOMS: atom_id res chain seq x y z
N MET A 1 1.70 -18.65 17.81
CA MET A 1 1.17 -17.59 16.93
C MET A 1 2.06 -16.34 16.90
N LEU A 2 2.44 -15.74 18.04
CA LEU A 2 3.30 -14.53 18.06
C LEU A 2 4.65 -14.71 17.32
N LYS A 3 5.30 -15.86 17.46
CA LYS A 3 6.64 -16.11 16.87
C LYS A 3 6.63 -16.11 15.33
N ASN A 4 5.58 -16.65 14.71
CA ASN A 4 5.43 -16.66 13.26
C ASN A 4 4.98 -15.29 12.73
N ASN A 5 4.09 -14.59 13.45
CA ASN A 5 3.66 -13.25 13.07
C ASN A 5 4.78 -12.21 13.22
N ALA A 6 5.62 -12.34 14.26
CA ALA A 6 6.80 -11.50 14.43
C ALA A 6 7.82 -11.71 13.31
N PHE A 7 7.98 -12.94 12.83
CA PHE A 7 8.83 -13.24 11.69
C PHE A 7 8.29 -12.63 10.39
N ILE A 8 6.98 -12.74 10.14
CA ILE A 8 6.35 -12.09 8.97
C ILE A 8 6.50 -10.57 9.05
N LEU A 9 6.23 -9.97 10.22
CA LEU A 9 6.38 -8.52 10.42
C LEU A 9 7.84 -8.07 10.17
N PHE A 10 8.80 -8.84 10.67
CA PHE A 10 10.22 -8.58 10.43
C PHE A 10 10.56 -8.61 8.94
N ILE A 11 10.09 -9.62 8.20
CA ILE A 11 10.28 -9.71 6.75
C ILE A 11 9.64 -8.52 6.03
N THR A 12 8.42 -8.14 6.40
CA THR A 12 7.74 -6.98 5.81
C THR A 12 8.52 -5.69 6.03
N ILE A 13 9.00 -5.44 7.26
CA ILE A 13 9.81 -4.25 7.57
C ILE A 13 11.12 -4.30 6.77
N ALA A 14 11.78 -5.45 6.69
CA ALA A 14 13.00 -5.61 5.92
C ALA A 14 12.77 -5.32 4.42
N LEU A 15 11.68 -5.84 3.84
CA LEU A 15 11.32 -5.59 2.43
C LEU A 15 11.09 -4.10 2.13
N ILE A 16 10.58 -3.34 3.09
CA ILE A 16 10.39 -1.89 2.94
C ILE A 16 11.73 -1.15 3.14
N CYS A 17 12.46 -1.45 4.21
CA CYS A 17 13.64 -0.67 4.61
C CYS A 17 14.90 -0.95 3.77
N ILE A 18 15.10 -2.19 3.30
CA ILE A 18 16.28 -2.55 2.50
C ILE A 18 16.41 -1.67 1.23
N PRO A 19 15.39 -1.57 0.35
CA PRO A 19 15.51 -0.74 -0.85
C PRO A 19 15.68 0.75 -0.55
N LEU A 20 15.12 1.25 0.56
CA LEU A 20 15.30 2.65 1.00
C LEU A 20 16.74 2.96 1.40
N ILE A 21 17.45 2.01 2.02
CA ILE A 21 18.84 2.20 2.47
C ILE A 21 19.82 2.07 1.30
N PHE A 22 19.63 1.05 0.46
CA PHE A 22 20.56 0.75 -0.64
C PHE A 22 20.32 1.58 -1.90
N ASN A 23 19.10 2.10 -2.09
CA ASN A 23 18.71 2.78 -3.32
C ASN A 23 17.96 4.10 -3.05
N GLY A 24 18.40 4.87 -2.05
CA GLY A 24 17.68 6.06 -1.55
C GLY A 24 17.52 7.24 -2.52
N ASN A 25 18.18 7.22 -3.68
CA ASN A 25 17.99 8.19 -4.77
C ASN A 25 17.21 7.60 -5.96
N ALA A 26 16.66 6.39 -5.83
CA ALA A 26 15.84 5.81 -6.89
C ALA A 26 14.53 6.61 -7.04
N GLU A 27 14.11 6.83 -8.28
CA GLU A 27 12.75 7.28 -8.56
C GLU A 27 11.81 6.12 -8.23
N TYR A 28 11.11 6.23 -7.11
CA TYR A 28 10.07 5.27 -6.71
C TYR A 28 8.79 5.56 -7.50
N GLY A 29 8.85 5.29 -8.81
CA GLY A 29 7.72 5.37 -9.73
C GLY A 29 6.78 4.17 -9.64
N GLY A 30 5.65 4.25 -10.33
CA GLY A 30 4.76 3.11 -10.52
C GLY A 30 5.39 2.06 -11.44
N ALA A 31 5.13 0.78 -11.16
CA ALA A 31 5.63 -0.34 -11.97
C ALA A 31 5.14 -0.30 -13.43
N ASP A 32 3.98 0.32 -13.66
CA ASP A 32 3.36 0.39 -14.99
C ASP A 32 4.16 1.29 -15.95
N GLY A 33 4.84 2.34 -15.45
CA GLY A 33 5.67 3.22 -16.27
C GLY A 33 6.92 2.52 -16.80
N GLU A 34 7.61 1.76 -15.96
CA GLU A 34 8.75 0.92 -16.40
C GLU A 34 8.32 -0.13 -17.43
N ALA A 35 7.13 -0.70 -17.26
CA ALA A 35 6.60 -1.69 -18.19
C ALA A 35 6.27 -1.07 -19.56
N GLU A 36 5.70 0.14 -19.60
CA GLU A 36 5.39 0.85 -20.86
C GLU A 36 6.66 1.20 -21.64
N GLU A 37 7.70 1.66 -20.95
CA GLU A 37 8.98 2.02 -21.56
C GLU A 37 9.63 0.78 -22.23
N LEU A 38 9.64 -0.35 -21.51
CA LEU A 38 10.20 -1.61 -22.01
C LEU A 38 9.38 -2.17 -23.20
N ILE A 39 8.05 -2.07 -23.16
CA ILE A 39 7.20 -2.52 -24.27
C ILE A 39 7.47 -1.69 -25.54
N THR A 40 7.63 -0.38 -25.37
CA THR A 40 7.94 0.54 -26.48
C THR A 40 9.31 0.25 -27.08
N GLU A 41 10.30 -0.10 -26.26
CA GLU A 41 11.63 -0.52 -26.72
C GLU A 41 11.60 -1.86 -27.48
N LEU A 42 10.84 -2.84 -27.00
CA LEU A 42 10.75 -4.16 -27.63
C LEU A 42 9.91 -4.16 -28.91
N ASN A 43 8.93 -3.27 -29.02
CA ASN A 43 8.05 -3.18 -30.18
C ASN A 43 7.57 -1.75 -30.41
N GLU A 44 8.29 -1.01 -31.24
CA GLU A 44 7.98 0.36 -31.64
C GLU A 44 6.59 0.52 -32.31
N SER A 45 6.02 -0.56 -32.84
CA SER A 45 4.68 -0.54 -33.46
C SER A 45 3.55 -0.87 -32.50
N TYR A 46 3.85 -1.13 -31.23
CA TYR A 46 2.84 -1.41 -30.22
C TYR A 46 1.95 -0.18 -29.98
N LYS A 47 0.64 -0.42 -29.91
CA LYS A 47 -0.34 0.60 -29.53
C LYS A 47 -1.01 0.18 -28.23
N PRO A 48 -1.04 1.04 -27.20
CA PRO A 48 -1.80 0.79 -25.98
C PRO A 48 -3.24 0.43 -26.31
N TRP A 49 -3.72 -0.71 -25.79
CA TRP A 49 -5.10 -1.16 -25.94
C TRP A 49 -6.04 -0.47 -24.94
N PHE A 50 -5.49 0.23 -23.96
CA PHE A 50 -6.19 1.02 -22.95
C PHE A 50 -5.45 2.34 -22.74
N SER A 51 -6.19 3.40 -22.50
CA SER A 51 -5.66 4.68 -22.04
C SER A 51 -6.47 5.15 -20.83
N SER A 52 -5.81 5.79 -19.88
CA SER A 52 -6.47 6.36 -18.71
C SER A 52 -7.51 7.40 -19.14
N ILE A 53 -8.74 7.25 -18.65
CA ILE A 53 -9.84 8.19 -18.91
C ILE A 53 -9.52 9.56 -18.31
N TRP A 54 -8.75 9.56 -17.22
CA TRP A 54 -8.28 10.75 -16.53
C TRP A 54 -6.90 10.49 -15.95
N GLU A 55 -6.02 11.48 -16.09
CA GLU A 55 -4.68 11.46 -15.54
C GLU A 55 -4.52 12.68 -14.61
N PRO A 56 -3.88 12.53 -13.44
CA PRO A 56 -3.62 13.65 -12.56
C PRO A 56 -2.81 14.74 -13.26
N PRO A 57 -3.08 16.03 -12.99
CA PRO A 57 -2.36 17.13 -13.65
C PRO A 57 -0.87 17.24 -13.27
N SER A 58 -0.41 16.44 -12.30
CA SER A 58 0.99 16.32 -11.88
C SER A 58 1.22 14.97 -11.18
N GLY A 59 2.41 14.37 -11.34
CA GLY A 59 2.82 13.17 -10.61
C GLY A 59 2.87 13.36 -9.08
N GLU A 60 3.01 14.59 -8.60
CA GLU A 60 2.88 14.91 -7.17
C GLU A 60 1.45 14.68 -6.67
N ILE A 61 0.46 15.02 -7.50
CA ILE A 61 -0.96 14.84 -7.17
C ILE A 61 -1.32 13.35 -7.22
N GLU A 62 -0.77 12.62 -8.19
CA GLU A 62 -0.89 11.15 -8.25
C GLU A 62 -0.38 10.49 -6.97
N SER A 63 0.83 10.86 -6.55
CA SER A 63 1.46 10.34 -5.33
C SER A 63 0.64 10.70 -4.08
N LEU A 64 0.11 11.94 -4.01
CA LEU A 64 -0.75 12.37 -2.91
C LEU A 64 -2.04 11.55 -2.85
N LEU A 65 -2.70 11.31 -3.98
CA LEU A 65 -3.92 10.50 -4.05
C LEU A 65 -3.64 9.06 -3.63
N PHE A 66 -2.51 8.49 -4.02
CA PHE A 66 -2.09 7.15 -3.61
C PHE A 66 -1.85 7.04 -2.10
N VAL A 67 -1.14 8.01 -1.51
CA VAL A 67 -0.91 8.08 -0.06
C VAL A 67 -2.23 8.27 0.69
N LEU A 68 -3.13 9.10 0.19
CA LEU A 68 -4.45 9.32 0.79
C LEU A 68 -5.29 8.03 0.82
N GLN A 69 -5.30 7.27 -0.27
CA GLN A 69 -5.97 5.97 -0.33
C GLN A 69 -5.38 4.99 0.69
N GLY A 70 -4.05 4.91 0.77
CA GLY A 70 -3.35 4.09 1.76
C GLY A 70 -3.69 4.47 3.21
N ALA A 71 -3.67 5.77 3.52
CA ALA A 71 -4.00 6.29 4.84
C ALA A 71 -5.46 6.02 5.22
N ALA A 72 -6.40 6.21 4.30
CA ALA A 72 -7.81 5.92 4.51
C ALA A 72 -8.05 4.42 4.76
N GLY A 73 -7.42 3.55 3.96
CA GLY A 73 -7.49 2.10 4.14
C GLY A 73 -6.92 1.63 5.48
N ALA A 74 -5.75 2.15 5.87
CA ALA A 74 -5.15 1.86 7.17
C ALA A 74 -6.03 2.32 8.33
N GLY A 75 -6.61 3.52 8.23
CA GLY A 75 -7.56 4.05 9.20
C GLY A 75 -8.81 3.18 9.36
N PHE A 76 -9.39 2.74 8.24
CA PHE A 76 -10.55 1.84 8.25
C PHE A 76 -10.24 0.49 8.93
N ILE A 77 -9.13 -0.16 8.57
CA ILE A 77 -8.71 -1.43 9.17
C ILE A 77 -8.44 -1.25 10.67
N GLY A 78 -7.73 -0.17 11.05
CA GLY A 78 -7.46 0.15 12.44
C GLY A 78 -8.72 0.36 13.26
N TYR A 79 -9.68 1.13 12.73
CA TYR A 79 -10.99 1.33 13.36
C TYR A 79 -11.74 0.00 13.54
N PHE A 80 -11.81 -0.82 12.49
CA PHE A 80 -12.51 -2.11 12.53
C PHE A 80 -11.94 -3.05 13.61
N ILE A 81 -10.62 -3.22 13.64
CA ILE A 81 -9.93 -4.03 14.66
C ILE A 81 -10.20 -3.46 16.07
N GLY A 82 -10.11 -2.14 16.22
CA GLY A 82 -10.38 -1.46 17.48
C GLY A 82 -11.82 -1.68 17.97
N TYR A 83 -12.79 -1.50 17.09
CA TYR A 83 -14.21 -1.70 17.37
C TYR A 83 -14.52 -3.15 17.76
N MET A 84 -14.02 -4.13 17.00
CA MET A 84 -14.19 -5.54 17.33
C MET A 84 -13.60 -5.89 18.70
N ARG A 85 -12.42 -5.35 19.03
CA ARG A 85 -11.78 -5.58 20.33
C ARG A 85 -12.56 -4.94 21.47
N GLY A 86 -13.15 -3.76 21.26
CA GLY A 86 -14.03 -3.09 22.22
C GLY A 86 -15.32 -3.87 22.48
N ARG A 87 -15.98 -4.34 21.42
CA ARG A 87 -17.21 -5.15 21.51
C ARG A 87 -17.01 -6.44 22.31
N ASN A 88 -15.90 -7.14 22.08
CA ASN A 88 -15.58 -8.39 22.78
C ASN A 88 -15.24 -8.19 24.26
N ARG A 89 -14.79 -6.99 24.67
CA ARG A 89 -14.53 -6.65 26.09
C ARG A 89 -15.79 -6.16 26.80
N GLY A 90 -16.67 -5.43 26.11
CA GLY A 90 -17.95 -4.95 26.67
C GLY A 90 -18.97 -6.06 26.94
N GLY A 91 -18.88 -7.20 26.24
CA GLY A 91 -19.75 -8.37 26.49
C GLY A 91 -19.44 -9.17 27.76
N ASN A 92 -18.31 -8.91 28.42
CA ASN A 92 -17.89 -9.57 29.67
C ASN A 92 -18.07 -8.68 30.91
N ALA A 93 -18.74 -7.53 30.78
CA ALA A 93 -19.15 -6.75 31.95
C ALA A 93 -20.31 -7.49 32.64
N GLU A 94 -19.97 -8.41 33.54
CA GLU A 94 -20.92 -9.06 34.44
C GLU A 94 -21.74 -7.98 35.15
N ILE A 95 -23.07 -8.10 35.04
CA ILE A 95 -24.03 -7.30 35.82
C ILE A 95 -23.80 -7.67 37.29
N PRO A 96 -23.32 -6.76 38.16
CA PRO A 96 -23.23 -7.06 39.58
C PRO A 96 -24.65 -7.26 40.12
N LYS A 97 -24.89 -8.42 40.72
CA LYS A 97 -26.14 -8.75 41.43
C LYS A 97 -26.33 -7.88 42.67
#